data_AF-A0A133ZKV4-F1
#
_entry.id   AF-A0A133ZKV4-F1
#
_cell.length_a   1.000
_cell.length_b   1.000
_cell.length_c   1.000
_cell.angle_alpha   90.00
_cell.angle_beta   90.00
_cell.angle_gamma   90.00
#
_symmetry.space_group_name_H-M   'P 1'
#
loop_
_entity.id
_entity.type
_entity.pdbx_description
1 polymer ?
#
loop_
_entity_poly.entity_id
_entity_poly.type
_entity_poly.pdbx_seq_one_letter_code
_entity_poly.pdbx_strand_id
1 'polypeptide(L)'
;MTEFNGFTLGEYGLPGPLRDELVAAILAGAKTATSSLHAAYGDEPLPRVGEGEILLDSAGAPVAVLRTTDVELRAFGDIDADFARAEGEGFTDVAAWRAAHADFWREHPLSDASLVVTQRIALVAVLGQPITRAHPADAAVLARLEAAPPAQVAARVAAFPECHWVLRDDAGIVAAVSGFATNRRDLTDDMYADAAAHEPDGAWQMIFSVITDPARRGKGLATRVLERAIADSRARGRAGLVLTCKDELVGFYARLGFVDEGTSASTHGGVAWHQMRLSF
;
A
#
# COMPACT_ATOMS: atom_id res chain seq x y z
N MET A 1 -28.54 5.66 -0.22
CA MET A 1 -27.11 5.96 0.10
C MET A 1 -27.00 7.33 0.71
N THR A 2 -26.31 7.44 1.84
CA THR A 2 -25.89 8.74 2.40
C THR A 2 -24.65 9.18 1.62
N GLU A 3 -24.66 10.39 1.06
CA GLU A 3 -23.55 10.95 0.29
C GLU A 3 -22.81 11.99 1.12
N PHE A 4 -21.48 12.06 0.98
CA PHE A 4 -20.66 13.13 1.54
C PHE A 4 -19.81 13.76 0.42
N ASN A 5 -20.11 15.01 0.05
CA ASN A 5 -19.40 15.74 -1.01
C ASN A 5 -19.27 14.98 -2.34
N GLY A 6 -20.29 14.21 -2.73
CA GLY A 6 -20.30 13.42 -3.97
C GLY A 6 -19.58 12.07 -3.88
N PHE A 7 -19.22 11.63 -2.67
CA PHE A 7 -18.74 10.28 -2.38
C PHE A 7 -19.82 9.48 -1.66
N THR A 8 -19.91 8.19 -2.00
CA THR A 8 -20.72 7.21 -1.28
C THR A 8 -20.06 6.89 0.07
N LEU A 9 -20.84 6.63 1.13
CA LEU A 9 -20.28 6.12 2.38
C LEU A 9 -20.12 4.59 2.31
N GLY A 10 -18.91 4.11 2.55
CA GLY A 10 -18.52 2.70 2.54
C GLY A 10 -18.52 2.10 3.94
N GLU A 11 -19.45 1.19 4.20
CA GLU A 11 -19.58 0.47 5.46
C GLU A 11 -19.35 -1.03 5.24
N TYR A 12 -18.16 -1.51 5.61
CA TYR A 12 -17.79 -2.92 5.43
C TYR A 12 -18.12 -3.70 6.69
N GLY A 13 -19.23 -4.46 6.64
CA GLY A 13 -19.73 -5.19 7.80
C GLY A 13 -20.43 -4.31 8.84
N LEU A 14 -21.08 -4.97 9.81
CA LEU A 14 -21.73 -4.28 10.93
C LEU A 14 -20.67 -3.68 11.88
N PRO A 15 -20.97 -2.55 12.55
CA PRO A 15 -20.05 -1.97 13.53
C PRO A 15 -19.61 -2.99 14.58
N GLY A 16 -18.31 -3.03 14.88
CA GLY A 16 -17.70 -3.98 15.80
C GLY A 16 -16.51 -4.73 15.19
N PRO A 17 -16.11 -5.88 15.77
CA PRO A 17 -14.87 -6.58 15.41
C PRO A 17 -14.73 -6.87 13.91
N LEU A 18 -15.82 -7.28 13.25
CA LEU A 18 -15.80 -7.57 11.81
C LEU A 18 -15.45 -6.32 10.98
N ARG A 19 -16.12 -5.18 11.23
CA ARG A 19 -15.80 -3.94 10.51
C ARG A 19 -14.39 -3.47 10.81
N ASP A 20 -13.94 -3.59 12.06
CA ASP A 20 -12.58 -3.20 12.45
C ASP A 20 -11.52 -4.04 11.71
N GLU A 21 -11.75 -5.34 11.55
CA GLU A 21 -10.89 -6.25 10.78
C GLU A 21 -10.91 -5.92 9.28
N LEU A 22 -12.08 -5.68 8.69
CA LEU A 22 -12.22 -5.33 7.27
C LEU A 22 -11.58 -3.98 6.95
N VAL A 23 -11.81 -2.97 7.79
CA VAL A 23 -11.16 -1.66 7.67
C VAL A 23 -9.64 -1.80 7.77
N ALA A 24 -9.14 -2.57 8.75
CA ALA A 24 -7.71 -2.83 8.87
C ALA A 24 -7.14 -3.54 7.63
N ALA A 25 -7.86 -4.51 7.08
CA ALA A 25 -7.47 -5.21 5.85
C ALA A 25 -7.42 -4.29 4.64
N ILE A 26 -8.39 -3.36 4.48
CA ILE A 26 -8.39 -2.35 3.41
C ILE A 26 -7.20 -1.40 3.59
N LEU A 27 -7.00 -0.86 4.80
CA LEU A 27 -5.91 0.08 5.09
C LEU A 27 -4.52 -0.55 4.93
N ALA A 28 -4.42 -1.87 5.14
CA ALA A 28 -3.20 -2.65 4.91
C ALA A 28 -3.02 -3.10 3.45
N GLY A 29 -4.01 -2.87 2.58
CA GLY A 29 -4.00 -3.29 1.18
C GLY A 29 -4.27 -4.79 0.96
N ALA A 30 -4.69 -5.52 2.00
CA ALA A 30 -5.03 -6.94 1.90
C ALA A 30 -6.43 -7.14 1.28
N LYS A 31 -7.40 -6.28 1.61
CA LYS A 31 -8.73 -6.26 0.99
C LYS A 31 -8.73 -5.27 -0.18
N THR A 32 -8.84 -5.82 -1.38
CA THR A 32 -8.87 -5.11 -2.67
C THR A 32 -10.09 -5.47 -3.52
N ALA A 33 -10.99 -6.29 -2.96
CA ALA A 33 -12.24 -6.66 -3.57
C ALA A 33 -13.37 -6.71 -2.53
N THR A 34 -14.60 -6.58 -3.02
CA THR A 34 -15.82 -6.77 -2.23
C THR A 34 -16.91 -7.38 -3.10
N SER A 35 -17.85 -8.08 -2.50
CA SER A 35 -18.96 -8.70 -3.20
C SER A 35 -20.31 -8.42 -2.56
N SER A 36 -21.35 -8.44 -3.38
CA SER A 36 -22.74 -8.30 -2.96
C SER A 36 -23.63 -9.14 -3.88
N LEU A 37 -24.80 -9.56 -3.40
CA LEU A 37 -25.77 -10.22 -4.27
C LEU A 37 -26.43 -9.21 -5.18
N HIS A 38 -26.50 -9.53 -6.48
CA HIS A 38 -27.26 -8.72 -7.44
C HIS A 38 -28.73 -8.56 -7.02
N ALA A 39 -29.33 -9.60 -6.44
CA ALA A 39 -30.70 -9.56 -5.94
C ALA A 39 -30.94 -8.52 -4.83
N ALA A 40 -29.89 -8.13 -4.07
CA ALA A 40 -30.01 -7.15 -2.99
C ALA A 40 -30.20 -5.71 -3.50
N TYR A 41 -29.86 -5.43 -4.77
CA TYR A 41 -30.00 -4.10 -5.36
C TYR A 41 -31.45 -3.76 -5.74
N GLY A 42 -32.25 -4.76 -6.15
CA GLY A 42 -33.57 -4.50 -6.71
C GLY A 42 -33.49 -3.55 -7.92
N ASP A 43 -34.06 -2.36 -7.78
CA ASP A 43 -34.01 -1.29 -8.79
C ASP A 43 -32.86 -0.29 -8.58
N GLU A 44 -32.08 -0.43 -7.50
CA GLU A 44 -30.93 0.44 -7.24
C GLU A 44 -29.82 0.20 -8.28
N PRO A 45 -29.14 1.26 -8.75
CA PRO A 45 -28.07 1.12 -9.72
C PRO A 45 -26.89 0.34 -9.14
N LEU A 46 -26.26 -0.48 -9.98
CA LEU A 46 -25.01 -1.12 -9.64
C LEU A 46 -23.87 -0.09 -9.48
N PRO A 47 -22.84 -0.41 -8.69
CA PRO A 47 -21.65 0.41 -8.56
C PRO A 47 -20.97 0.65 -9.91
N ARG A 48 -20.29 1.78 -10.06
CA ARG A 48 -19.60 2.12 -11.33
C ARG A 48 -18.10 2.23 -11.16
N VAL A 49 -17.37 1.82 -12.19
CA VAL A 49 -15.93 2.08 -12.28
C VAL A 49 -15.66 3.59 -12.18
N GLY A 50 -14.69 3.96 -11.35
CA GLY A 50 -14.33 5.34 -11.06
C GLY A 50 -15.09 5.98 -9.90
N GLU A 51 -16.16 5.35 -9.41
CA GLU A 51 -16.92 5.83 -8.26
C GLU A 51 -16.04 5.91 -7.01
N GLY A 52 -16.17 7.01 -6.27
CA GLY A 52 -15.42 7.27 -5.05
C GLY A 52 -16.25 6.95 -3.83
N GLU A 53 -15.61 6.36 -2.82
CA GLU A 53 -16.25 5.97 -1.57
C GLU A 53 -15.43 6.45 -0.36
N ILE A 54 -16.10 6.92 0.69
CA ILE A 54 -15.49 7.23 1.99
C ILE A 54 -15.67 6.02 2.91
N LEU A 55 -14.56 5.36 3.22
CA LEU A 55 -14.54 4.25 4.18
C LEU A 55 -14.78 4.78 5.59
N LEU A 56 -15.74 4.19 6.30
CA LEU A 56 -16.04 4.49 7.69
C LEU A 56 -15.56 3.38 8.63
N ASP A 57 -15.10 3.76 9.83
CA ASP A 57 -14.85 2.83 10.91
C ASP A 57 -16.12 2.45 11.71
N SER A 58 -15.97 1.67 12.77
CA SER A 58 -17.08 1.26 13.65
C SER A 58 -17.67 2.40 14.48
N ALA A 59 -16.97 3.54 14.60
CA ALA A 59 -17.50 4.75 15.23
C ALA A 59 -18.19 5.69 14.22
N GLY A 60 -18.21 5.32 12.92
CA GLY A 60 -18.74 6.15 11.84
C GLY A 60 -17.79 7.28 11.42
N ALA A 61 -16.51 7.23 11.82
CA ALA A 61 -15.53 8.23 11.43
C ALA A 61 -14.95 7.90 10.04
N PRO A 62 -14.79 8.91 9.15
CA PRO A 62 -14.08 8.74 7.88
C PRO A 62 -12.61 8.39 8.09
N VAL A 63 -12.16 7.27 7.51
CA VAL A 63 -10.77 6.79 7.65
C VAL A 63 -10.02 6.66 6.34
N ALA A 64 -10.71 6.50 5.20
CA ALA A 64 -10.06 6.43 3.90
C ALA A 64 -10.96 6.88 2.75
N VAL A 65 -10.36 7.18 1.62
CA VAL A 65 -11.01 7.32 0.32
C VAL A 65 -10.66 6.09 -0.51
N LEU A 66 -11.69 5.40 -1.00
CA LEU A 66 -11.59 4.28 -1.91
C LEU A 66 -12.09 4.67 -3.29
N ARG A 67 -11.70 3.90 -4.30
CA ARG A 67 -12.23 4.01 -5.66
C ARG A 67 -12.50 2.63 -6.22
N THR A 68 -13.67 2.46 -6.83
CA THR A 68 -13.99 1.26 -7.61
C THR A 68 -13.17 1.27 -8.90
N THR A 69 -12.38 0.22 -9.12
CA THR A 69 -11.54 0.07 -10.31
C THR A 69 -12.10 -0.89 -11.33
N ASP A 70 -12.98 -1.80 -10.91
CA ASP A 70 -13.61 -2.80 -11.76
C ASP A 70 -14.95 -3.26 -11.15
N VAL A 71 -15.91 -3.58 -12.00
CA VAL A 71 -17.23 -4.12 -11.60
C VAL A 71 -17.65 -5.17 -12.62
N GLU A 72 -17.93 -6.37 -12.14
CA GLU A 72 -18.41 -7.48 -12.96
C GLU A 72 -19.62 -8.14 -12.31
N LEU A 73 -20.51 -8.68 -13.15
CA LEU A 73 -21.55 -9.62 -12.72
C LEU A 73 -21.05 -11.03 -12.99
N ARG A 74 -20.85 -11.82 -11.94
CA ARG A 74 -20.36 -13.19 -12.03
C ARG A 74 -21.36 -14.15 -11.41
N ALA A 75 -21.47 -15.36 -11.95
CA ALA A 75 -22.22 -16.40 -11.27
C ALA A 75 -21.46 -16.83 -10.00
N PHE A 76 -22.18 -17.13 -8.92
CA PHE A 76 -21.62 -17.55 -7.63
C PHE A 76 -20.69 -18.77 -7.77
N GLY A 77 -21.04 -19.69 -8.67
CA GLY A 77 -20.24 -20.87 -9.03
C GLY A 77 -18.99 -20.56 -9.87
N ASP A 78 -18.90 -19.37 -10.45
CA ASP A 78 -17.78 -18.95 -11.30
C ASP A 78 -16.77 -18.07 -10.55
N ILE A 79 -17.03 -17.70 -9.29
CA ILE A 79 -16.05 -16.98 -8.46
C ILE A 79 -14.81 -17.86 -8.28
N ASP A 80 -13.65 -17.28 -8.57
CA ASP A 80 -12.35 -17.95 -8.52
C ASP A 80 -11.61 -17.68 -7.21
N ALA A 81 -10.51 -18.42 -7.01
CA ALA A 81 -9.70 -18.30 -5.81
C ALA A 81 -8.93 -16.96 -5.73
N ASP A 82 -8.66 -16.30 -6.85
CA ASP A 82 -7.97 -15.00 -6.87
C ASP A 82 -8.88 -13.89 -6.33
N PHE A 83 -10.16 -13.88 -6.74
CA PHE A 83 -11.17 -12.98 -6.20
C PHE A 83 -11.42 -13.25 -4.72
N ALA A 84 -11.61 -14.52 -4.33
CA ALA A 84 -11.80 -14.91 -2.93
C ALA A 84 -10.65 -14.44 -2.02
N ARG A 85 -9.39 -14.55 -2.47
CA ARG A 85 -8.23 -14.02 -1.72
C ARG A 85 -8.23 -12.50 -1.65
N ALA A 86 -8.59 -11.82 -2.73
CA ALA A 86 -8.60 -10.37 -2.80
C ALA A 86 -9.66 -9.71 -1.91
N GLU A 87 -10.68 -10.45 -1.49
CA GLU A 87 -11.62 -9.99 -0.46
C GLU A 87 -10.92 -9.73 0.89
N GLY A 88 -9.72 -10.28 1.11
CA GLY A 88 -8.86 -9.94 2.25
C GLY A 88 -9.37 -10.44 3.61
N GLU A 89 -10.37 -11.32 3.62
CA GLU A 89 -11.02 -11.83 4.85
C GLU A 89 -10.40 -13.13 5.38
N GLY A 90 -9.23 -13.51 4.85
CA GLY A 90 -8.50 -14.71 5.28
C GLY A 90 -8.97 -16.02 4.63
N PHE A 91 -9.76 -15.96 3.55
CA PHE A 91 -10.14 -17.16 2.81
C PHE A 91 -8.92 -17.84 2.17
N THR A 92 -8.71 -19.11 2.53
CA THR A 92 -7.62 -19.93 1.99
C THR A 92 -7.91 -20.48 0.60
N ASP A 93 -9.19 -20.67 0.28
CA ASP A 93 -9.68 -21.17 -1.01
C ASP A 93 -11.11 -20.68 -1.31
N VAL A 94 -11.60 -21.01 -2.51
CA VAL A 94 -12.95 -20.66 -2.96
C VAL A 94 -14.06 -21.36 -2.15
N ALA A 95 -13.80 -22.54 -1.59
CA ALA A 95 -14.81 -23.27 -0.83
C ALA A 95 -15.10 -22.58 0.51
N ALA A 96 -14.07 -22.10 1.20
CA ALA A 96 -14.20 -21.28 2.41
C ALA A 96 -14.97 -19.98 2.12
N TRP A 97 -14.64 -19.30 1.01
CA TRP A 97 -15.36 -18.10 0.58
C TRP A 97 -16.84 -18.40 0.32
N ARG A 98 -17.16 -19.47 -0.42
CA ARG A 98 -18.55 -19.86 -0.71
C ARG A 98 -19.33 -20.20 0.55
N ALA A 99 -18.72 -20.92 1.50
CA ALA A 99 -19.38 -21.27 2.75
C ALA A 99 -19.73 -20.03 3.58
N ALA A 100 -18.78 -19.08 3.72
CA ALA A 100 -19.01 -17.84 4.45
C ALA A 100 -20.11 -16.97 3.80
N HIS A 101 -20.07 -16.84 2.46
CA HIS A 101 -21.07 -16.05 1.74
C HIS A 101 -22.44 -16.71 1.70
N ALA A 102 -22.50 -18.04 1.69
CA ALA A 102 -23.76 -18.77 1.81
C ALA A 102 -24.44 -18.57 3.16
N ASP A 103 -23.67 -18.50 4.24
CA ASP A 103 -24.20 -18.16 5.57
C ASP A 103 -24.61 -16.68 5.65
N PHE A 104 -23.77 -15.78 5.13
CA PHE A 104 -24.06 -14.34 5.14
C PHE A 104 -25.31 -13.98 4.35
N TRP A 105 -25.50 -14.59 3.18
CA TRP A 105 -26.66 -14.37 2.32
C TRP A 105 -27.81 -15.37 2.53
N ARG A 106 -27.84 -16.08 3.67
CA ARG A 106 -28.82 -17.15 3.96
C ARG A 106 -30.30 -16.79 3.77
N GLU A 107 -30.66 -15.51 3.78
CA GLU A 107 -32.02 -15.03 3.53
C GLU A 107 -32.42 -15.08 2.04
N HIS A 108 -31.46 -15.31 1.14
CA HIS A 108 -31.63 -15.42 -0.29
C HIS A 108 -31.32 -16.85 -0.75
N PRO A 109 -32.22 -17.54 -1.48
CA PRO A 109 -31.89 -18.83 -2.08
C PRO A 109 -30.68 -18.70 -3.02
N LEU A 110 -29.59 -19.40 -2.69
CA LEU A 110 -28.38 -19.42 -3.50
C LEU A 110 -28.29 -20.68 -4.35
N SER A 111 -27.80 -20.52 -5.57
CA SER A 111 -27.36 -21.57 -6.46
C SER A 111 -26.07 -21.13 -7.15
N ASP A 112 -25.38 -22.04 -7.83
CA ASP A 112 -24.19 -21.68 -8.61
C ASP A 112 -24.48 -20.63 -9.68
N ALA A 113 -25.73 -20.53 -10.16
CA ALA A 113 -26.16 -19.53 -11.13
C ALA A 113 -26.57 -18.17 -10.51
N SER A 114 -26.60 -18.05 -9.17
CA SER A 114 -26.94 -16.79 -8.51
C SER A 114 -25.91 -15.72 -8.87
N LEU A 115 -26.39 -14.53 -9.27
CA LEU A 115 -25.53 -13.44 -9.71
C LEU A 115 -24.95 -12.66 -8.53
N VAL A 116 -23.63 -12.55 -8.52
CA VAL A 116 -22.82 -11.78 -7.58
C VAL A 116 -22.27 -10.57 -8.31
N VAL A 117 -22.45 -9.40 -7.72
CA VAL A 117 -21.76 -8.18 -8.13
C VAL A 117 -20.39 -8.21 -7.47
N THR A 118 -19.35 -8.34 -8.29
CA THR A 118 -17.97 -8.34 -7.82
C THR A 118 -17.34 -6.99 -8.12
N GLN A 119 -16.71 -6.38 -7.13
CA GLN A 119 -16.04 -5.08 -7.27
C GLN A 119 -14.57 -5.22 -6.91
N ARG A 120 -13.70 -4.56 -7.70
CA ARG A 120 -12.33 -4.26 -7.26
C ARG A 120 -12.28 -2.85 -6.72
N ILE A 121 -11.59 -2.68 -5.59
CA ILE A 121 -11.43 -1.41 -4.89
C ILE A 121 -9.95 -1.09 -4.74
N ALA A 122 -9.62 0.18 -4.93
CA ALA A 122 -8.30 0.73 -4.68
C ALA A 122 -8.34 1.75 -3.54
N LEU A 123 -7.42 1.63 -2.58
CA LEU A 123 -7.18 2.63 -1.56
C LEU A 123 -6.53 3.86 -2.19
N VAL A 124 -7.26 4.98 -2.26
CA VAL A 124 -6.78 6.24 -2.86
C VAL A 124 -6.00 7.06 -1.83
N ALA A 125 -6.55 7.17 -0.62
CA ALA A 125 -5.93 7.92 0.46
C ALA A 125 -6.40 7.40 1.82
N VAL A 126 -5.52 7.45 2.82
CA VAL A 126 -5.93 7.28 4.23
C VAL A 126 -6.05 8.66 4.85
N LEU A 127 -7.22 8.95 5.41
CA LEU A 127 -7.53 10.23 6.02
C LEU A 127 -6.75 10.37 7.33
N GLY A 128 -6.30 11.60 7.62
CA GLY A 128 -5.41 11.86 8.75
C GLY A 128 -3.99 11.30 8.60
N GLN A 129 -3.67 10.62 7.49
CA GLN A 129 -2.35 10.03 7.26
C GLN A 129 -1.71 10.44 5.92
N PRO A 130 -1.42 11.74 5.71
CA PRO A 130 -0.87 12.21 4.45
C PRO A 130 0.55 11.71 4.23
N ILE A 131 0.86 11.41 2.96
CA ILE A 131 2.23 11.16 2.50
C ILE A 131 2.71 12.40 1.76
N THR A 132 3.77 13.03 2.26
CA THR A 132 4.36 14.25 1.68
C THR A 132 5.84 14.04 1.37
N ARG A 133 6.46 15.04 0.74
CA ARG A 133 7.93 15.13 0.71
C ARG A 133 8.46 15.51 2.09
N ALA A 134 9.68 15.07 2.39
CA ALA A 134 10.38 15.53 3.58
C ALA A 134 10.76 17.01 3.42
N HIS A 135 10.58 17.77 4.49
CA HIS A 135 11.06 19.13 4.64
C HIS A 135 12.39 19.10 5.42
N PRO A 136 13.33 20.05 5.25
CA PRO A 136 14.56 20.10 6.05
C PRO A 136 14.33 20.05 7.58
N ALA A 137 13.19 20.57 8.05
CA ALA A 137 12.79 20.50 9.46
C ALA A 137 12.52 19.06 9.96
N ASP A 138 12.27 18.11 9.08
CA ASP A 138 12.04 16.70 9.41
C ASP A 138 13.35 15.94 9.68
N ALA A 139 14.51 16.51 9.33
CA ALA A 139 15.79 15.81 9.36
C ALA A 139 16.13 15.21 10.72
N ALA A 140 15.82 15.92 11.82
CA ALA A 140 16.07 15.42 13.17
C ALA A 140 15.21 14.19 13.52
N VAL A 141 13.94 14.18 13.11
CA VAL A 141 13.02 13.06 13.33
C VAL A 141 13.44 11.87 12.48
N LEU A 142 13.75 12.10 11.21
CA LEU A 142 14.23 11.08 10.29
C LEU A 142 15.54 10.46 10.79
N ALA A 143 16.50 11.27 11.25
CA ALA A 143 17.74 10.77 11.80
C ALA A 143 17.53 9.85 13.00
N ARG A 144 16.60 10.19 13.89
CA ARG A 144 16.22 9.35 15.03
C ARG A 144 15.64 8.01 14.57
N LEU A 145 14.74 8.03 13.59
CA LEU A 145 14.07 6.84 13.08
C LEU A 145 15.03 5.95 12.26
N GLU A 146 15.95 6.53 11.51
CA GLU A 146 16.99 5.84 10.73
C GLU A 146 18.15 5.35 11.60
N ALA A 147 18.24 5.78 12.87
CA ALA A 147 19.43 5.61 13.70
C ALA A 147 20.72 6.08 13.00
N ALA A 148 20.63 7.21 12.27
CA ALA A 148 21.70 7.77 11.45
C ALA A 148 22.19 9.13 11.99
N PRO A 149 23.42 9.57 11.67
CA PRO A 149 23.91 10.88 12.06
C PRO A 149 23.01 12.03 11.54
N PRO A 150 22.51 12.93 12.41
CA PRO A 150 21.59 14.01 12.00
C PRO A 150 22.11 14.90 10.88
N ALA A 151 23.42 15.21 10.87
CA ALA A 151 24.02 16.03 9.82
C ALA A 151 23.96 15.37 8.44
N GLN A 152 24.14 14.04 8.37
CA GLN A 152 24.08 13.28 7.11
C GLN A 152 22.64 13.24 6.58
N VAL A 153 21.66 13.03 7.45
CA VAL A 153 20.25 13.03 7.06
C VAL A 153 19.82 14.42 6.61
N ALA A 154 20.20 15.47 7.35
CA ALA A 154 19.90 16.85 6.98
C ALA A 154 20.50 17.24 5.63
N ALA A 155 21.75 16.85 5.36
CA ALA A 155 22.40 17.10 4.07
C ALA A 155 21.65 16.42 2.91
N ARG A 156 21.24 15.16 3.07
CA ARG A 156 20.47 14.41 2.05
C ARG A 156 19.12 15.04 1.78
N VAL A 157 18.34 15.32 2.84
CA VAL A 157 17.01 15.96 2.73
C VAL A 157 17.11 17.34 2.07
N ALA A 158 18.17 18.09 2.34
CA ALA A 158 18.39 19.38 1.70
C ALA A 158 18.84 19.25 0.23
N ALA A 159 19.65 18.24 -0.10
CA ALA A 159 20.20 18.05 -1.44
C ALA A 159 19.17 17.51 -2.45
N PHE A 160 18.27 16.61 -2.02
CA PHE A 160 17.29 15.96 -2.89
C PHE A 160 15.95 15.70 -2.18
N PRO A 161 15.25 16.76 -1.72
CA PRO A 161 13.99 16.63 -0.96
C PRO A 161 12.91 15.83 -1.70
N GLU A 162 12.97 15.81 -3.02
CA GLU A 162 12.08 15.07 -3.91
C GLU A 162 12.39 13.57 -4.04
N CYS A 163 13.38 13.07 -3.30
CA CYS A 163 13.68 11.65 -3.15
C CYS A 163 13.44 11.16 -1.70
N HIS A 164 12.74 11.96 -0.88
CA HIS A 164 12.32 11.60 0.47
C HIS A 164 10.79 11.68 0.59
N TRP A 165 10.17 10.60 1.04
CA TRP A 165 8.73 10.51 1.29
C TRP A 165 8.49 10.24 2.76
N VAL A 166 7.55 10.97 3.37
CA VAL A 166 7.20 10.84 4.79
C VAL A 166 5.70 10.68 4.95
N LEU A 167 5.29 9.67 5.72
CA LEU A 167 3.91 9.47 6.16
C LEU A 167 3.75 10.06 7.55
N ARG A 168 2.74 10.91 7.71
CA ARG A 168 2.45 11.60 8.96
C ARG A 168 1.16 11.10 9.57
N ASP A 169 1.02 11.21 10.87
CA ASP A 169 -0.26 11.22 11.59
C ASP A 169 -0.23 12.31 12.67
N ASP A 170 -1.21 12.33 13.57
CA ASP A 170 -1.28 13.31 14.67
C ASP A 170 -0.05 13.31 15.59
N ALA A 171 0.72 12.21 15.63
CA ALA A 171 1.95 12.09 16.40
C ALA A 171 3.22 12.54 15.64
N GLY A 172 3.10 12.92 14.36
CA GLY A 172 4.21 13.34 13.50
C GLY A 172 4.57 12.27 12.45
N ILE A 173 5.85 12.14 12.11
CA ILE A 173 6.31 11.18 11.09
C ILE A 173 6.31 9.77 11.68
N VAL A 174 5.54 8.87 11.07
CA VAL A 174 5.42 7.47 11.52
C VAL A 174 6.03 6.47 10.55
N ALA A 175 6.26 6.86 9.29
CA ALA A 175 7.03 6.07 8.32
C ALA A 175 7.70 6.98 7.29
N ALA A 176 8.81 6.52 6.71
CA ALA A 176 9.50 7.24 5.65
C ALA A 176 10.26 6.30 4.71
N VAL A 177 10.46 6.78 3.49
CA VAL A 177 11.34 6.19 2.48
C VAL A 177 12.29 7.28 2.03
N SER A 178 13.60 7.03 2.12
CA SER A 178 14.64 7.97 1.74
C SER A 178 15.57 7.35 0.71
N GLY A 179 16.06 8.18 -0.20
CA GLY A 179 16.92 7.73 -1.29
C GLY A 179 17.37 8.89 -2.16
N PHE A 180 17.92 8.57 -3.32
CA PHE A 180 18.19 9.55 -4.36
C PHE A 180 18.05 8.91 -5.74
N ALA A 181 18.27 9.68 -6.80
CA ALA A 181 18.36 9.11 -8.14
C ALA A 181 19.76 9.17 -8.74
N THR A 182 20.07 8.22 -9.61
CA THR A 182 21.33 8.12 -10.36
C THR A 182 21.12 7.26 -11.62
N ASN A 183 22.02 7.35 -12.59
CA ASN A 183 22.08 6.45 -13.73
C ASN A 183 22.81 5.12 -13.43
N ARG A 184 23.49 5.03 -12.29
CA ARG A 184 24.07 3.77 -11.82
C ARG A 184 22.96 2.75 -11.58
N ARG A 185 23.22 1.50 -11.96
CA ARG A 185 22.22 0.43 -11.88
C ARG A 185 22.11 -0.19 -10.50
N ASP A 186 23.18 -0.16 -9.72
CA ASP A 186 23.27 -0.92 -8.47
C ASP A 186 23.51 0.03 -7.30
N LEU A 187 22.92 -0.30 -6.16
CA LEU A 187 23.09 0.44 -4.92
C LEU A 187 24.40 0.00 -4.24
N THR A 188 25.28 0.96 -3.99
CA THR A 188 26.63 0.72 -3.45
C THR A 188 26.93 1.58 -2.24
N ASP A 189 27.88 1.15 -1.41
CA ASP A 189 28.18 1.77 -0.10
C ASP A 189 28.57 3.25 -0.19
N ASP A 190 29.23 3.68 -1.27
CA ASP A 190 29.62 5.07 -1.49
C ASP A 190 28.41 6.02 -1.59
N MET A 191 27.26 5.53 -2.06
CA MET A 191 26.03 6.32 -2.19
C MET A 191 25.44 6.73 -0.83
N TYR A 192 25.74 5.99 0.24
CA TYR A 192 25.32 6.36 1.59
C TYR A 192 26.15 7.53 2.14
N ALA A 193 27.40 7.66 1.71
CA ALA A 193 28.34 8.67 2.19
C ALA A 193 28.30 9.95 1.37
N ASP A 194 28.03 9.86 0.07
CA ASP A 194 28.13 10.98 -0.86
C ASP A 194 26.79 11.34 -1.53
N ALA A 195 26.20 12.45 -1.08
CA ALA A 195 25.00 13.02 -1.67
C ALA A 195 25.21 13.56 -3.10
N ALA A 196 26.45 13.83 -3.52
CA ALA A 196 26.76 14.36 -4.85
C ALA A 196 26.58 13.34 -5.97
N ALA A 197 26.46 12.05 -5.66
CA ALA A 197 26.11 11.03 -6.64
C ALA A 197 24.63 11.12 -7.10
N HIS A 198 23.86 12.06 -6.56
CA HIS A 198 22.51 12.33 -7.03
C HIS A 198 22.50 12.97 -8.43
N GLU A 199 21.80 12.33 -9.35
CA GLU A 199 21.42 12.84 -10.65
C GLU A 199 19.88 12.98 -10.69
N PRO A 200 19.31 14.20 -10.69
CA PRO A 200 17.86 14.41 -10.65
C PRO A 200 17.07 13.61 -11.70
N ASP A 201 17.60 13.58 -12.93
CA ASP A 201 17.05 12.88 -14.09
C ASP A 201 17.57 11.45 -14.24
N GLY A 202 18.27 10.92 -13.22
CA GLY A 202 18.85 9.58 -13.25
C GLY A 202 17.81 8.48 -13.48
N ALA A 203 18.18 7.46 -14.24
CA ALA A 203 17.27 6.38 -14.60
C ALA A 203 16.75 5.57 -13.40
N TRP A 204 17.48 5.49 -12.28
CA TRP A 204 17.13 4.64 -11.14
C TRP A 204 16.90 5.44 -9.87
N GLN A 205 15.81 5.15 -9.17
CA GLN A 205 15.59 5.61 -7.80
C GLN A 205 16.22 4.60 -6.83
N MET A 206 17.33 4.99 -6.20
CA MET A 206 17.93 4.21 -5.12
C MET A 206 17.16 4.47 -3.82
N ILE A 207 16.91 3.44 -3.04
CA ILE A 207 16.30 3.54 -1.72
C ILE A 207 17.35 3.17 -0.67
N PHE A 208 17.70 4.16 0.16
CA PHE A 208 18.66 4.01 1.25
C PHE A 208 18.03 3.51 2.53
N SER A 209 16.79 3.95 2.80
CA SER A 209 16.09 3.59 4.02
C SER A 209 14.59 3.42 3.75
N VAL A 210 14.02 2.40 4.40
CA VAL A 210 12.57 2.22 4.56
C VAL A 210 12.35 2.06 6.05
N ILE A 211 11.73 3.06 6.68
CA ILE A 211 11.58 3.12 8.13
C ILE A 211 10.11 3.24 8.52
N THR A 212 9.74 2.57 9.60
CA THR A 212 8.45 2.69 10.26
C THR A 212 8.71 2.72 11.75
N ASP A 213 8.06 3.66 12.45
CA ASP A 213 8.07 3.75 13.91
C ASP A 213 7.84 2.34 14.50
N PRO A 214 8.75 1.84 15.36
CA PRO A 214 8.63 0.52 15.97
C PRO A 214 7.24 0.23 16.56
N ALA A 215 6.58 1.21 17.18
CA ALA A 215 5.25 1.05 17.78
C ALA A 215 4.12 0.98 16.75
N ARG A 216 4.40 1.28 15.48
CA ARG A 216 3.43 1.35 14.37
C ARG A 216 3.70 0.33 13.26
N ARG A 217 4.64 -0.59 13.46
CA ARG A 217 4.94 -1.68 12.50
C ARG A 217 3.76 -2.65 12.37
N GLY A 218 3.74 -3.41 11.27
CA GLY A 218 2.67 -4.38 10.98
C GLY A 218 1.37 -3.78 10.47
N LYS A 219 1.32 -2.46 10.22
CA LYS A 219 0.11 -1.72 9.79
C LYS A 219 0.15 -1.25 8.33
N GLY A 220 0.98 -1.88 7.49
CA GLY A 220 1.11 -1.51 6.07
C GLY A 220 1.74 -0.14 5.77
N LEU A 221 2.22 0.61 6.77
CA LEU A 221 2.72 1.98 6.57
C LEU A 221 3.93 2.05 5.63
N ALA A 222 4.90 1.15 5.76
CA ALA A 222 6.05 1.07 4.85
C ALA A 222 5.63 0.82 3.39
N THR A 223 4.69 -0.11 3.19
CA THR A 223 4.12 -0.44 1.88
C THR A 223 3.54 0.81 1.23
N ARG A 224 2.71 1.56 1.94
CA ARG A 224 2.07 2.78 1.41
C ARG A 224 3.08 3.85 1.00
N VAL A 225 4.15 4.05 1.77
CA VAL A 225 5.20 5.01 1.41
C VAL A 225 6.01 4.52 0.21
N LEU A 226 6.31 3.22 0.12
CA LEU A 226 6.98 2.62 -1.04
C LEU A 226 6.13 2.71 -2.31
N GLU A 227 4.84 2.39 -2.25
CA GLU A 227 3.90 2.54 -3.38
C GLU A 227 3.86 3.98 -3.87
N ARG A 228 3.87 4.95 -2.94
CA ARG A 228 3.95 6.36 -3.33
C ARG A 228 5.28 6.69 -4.00
N ALA A 229 6.39 6.16 -3.50
CA ALA A 229 7.70 6.35 -4.11
C ALA A 229 7.79 5.72 -5.51
N ILE A 230 7.19 4.55 -5.70
CA ILE A 230 7.06 3.84 -6.98
C ILE A 230 6.26 4.69 -7.97
N ALA A 231 5.07 5.14 -7.56
CA ALA A 231 4.18 5.93 -8.41
C ALA A 231 4.85 7.24 -8.85
N ASP A 232 5.45 7.98 -7.91
CA ASP A 232 6.15 9.23 -8.21
C ASP A 232 7.38 9.00 -9.11
N SER A 233 8.11 7.90 -8.92
CA SER A 233 9.27 7.55 -9.76
C SER A 233 8.85 7.17 -11.18
N ARG A 234 7.74 6.43 -11.33
CA ARG A 234 7.17 6.08 -12.64
C ARG A 234 6.68 7.32 -13.38
N ALA A 235 6.01 8.23 -12.68
CA ALA A 235 5.55 9.51 -13.24
C ALA A 235 6.72 10.40 -13.72
N ARG A 236 7.91 10.23 -13.14
CA ARG A 236 9.15 10.91 -13.57
C ARG A 236 9.88 10.21 -14.72
N GLY A 237 9.34 9.11 -15.25
CA GLY A 237 9.96 8.37 -16.35
C GLY A 237 11.24 7.62 -15.97
N ARG A 238 11.44 7.32 -14.68
CA ARG A 238 12.55 6.47 -14.23
C ARG A 238 12.37 5.04 -14.78
N ALA A 239 13.45 4.28 -14.89
CA ALA A 239 13.43 2.87 -15.27
C ALA A 239 12.94 1.95 -14.13
N GLY A 240 13.06 2.40 -12.88
CA GLY A 240 12.66 1.61 -11.72
C GLY A 240 13.26 2.06 -10.39
N LEU A 241 13.11 1.21 -9.37
CA LEU A 241 13.67 1.38 -8.03
C LEU A 241 14.67 0.27 -7.72
N VAL A 242 15.70 0.61 -6.94
CA VAL A 242 16.73 -0.33 -6.48
C VAL A 242 16.95 -0.14 -4.98
N LEU A 243 17.04 -1.24 -4.25
CA LEU A 243 17.33 -1.22 -2.82
C LEU A 243 18.12 -2.47 -2.42
N THR A 244 18.67 -2.44 -1.22
CA THR A 244 19.22 -3.63 -0.59
C THR A 244 18.41 -4.00 0.64
N CYS A 245 18.22 -5.31 0.88
CA CYS A 245 17.50 -5.79 2.06
C CYS A 245 18.14 -7.03 2.68
N LYS A 246 17.79 -7.32 3.94
CA LYS A 246 18.16 -8.58 4.58
C LYS A 246 17.32 -9.71 3.99
N ASP A 247 17.85 -10.94 4.00
CA ASP A 247 17.18 -12.14 3.52
C ASP A 247 15.72 -12.27 4.01
N GLU A 248 15.48 -12.04 5.31
CA GLU A 248 14.15 -12.08 5.93
C GLU A 248 13.13 -11.08 5.34
N LEU A 249 13.59 -10.04 4.63
CA LEU A 249 12.76 -9.00 4.01
C LEU A 249 12.57 -9.20 2.50
N VAL A 250 13.24 -10.17 1.87
CA VAL A 250 13.10 -10.45 0.42
C VAL A 250 11.63 -10.66 0.06
N GLY A 251 10.93 -11.51 0.83
CA GLY A 251 9.50 -11.78 0.62
C GLY A 251 8.59 -10.55 0.81
N PHE A 252 8.99 -9.57 1.64
CA PHE A 252 8.25 -8.32 1.79
C PHE A 252 8.33 -7.48 0.52
N TYR A 253 9.53 -7.28 -0.03
CA TYR A 253 9.72 -6.50 -1.26
C TYR A 253 9.22 -7.22 -2.51
N ALA A 254 9.28 -8.56 -2.55
CA ALA A 254 8.74 -9.34 -3.65
C ALA A 254 7.23 -9.12 -3.85
N ARG A 255 6.46 -8.93 -2.77
CA ARG A 255 5.03 -8.60 -2.84
C ARG A 255 4.75 -7.24 -3.48
N LEU A 256 5.74 -6.34 -3.47
CA LEU A 256 5.69 -5.03 -4.13
C LEU A 256 6.24 -5.08 -5.58
N GLY A 257 6.56 -6.27 -6.08
CA GLY A 257 7.06 -6.50 -7.44
C GLY A 257 8.58 -6.40 -7.58
N PHE A 258 9.34 -6.24 -6.50
CA PHE A 258 10.80 -6.29 -6.58
C PHE A 258 11.29 -7.71 -6.85
N VAL A 259 12.26 -7.84 -7.74
CA VAL A 259 12.96 -9.08 -8.05
C VAL A 259 14.27 -9.13 -7.24
N ASP A 260 14.54 -10.27 -6.61
CA ASP A 260 15.82 -10.54 -5.96
C ASP A 260 16.89 -10.87 -7.01
N GLU A 261 17.94 -10.06 -7.07
CA GLU A 261 19.10 -10.23 -7.96
C GLU A 261 20.27 -10.97 -7.26
N GLY A 262 20.06 -11.45 -6.04
CA GLY A 262 21.04 -12.18 -5.23
C GLY A 262 21.86 -11.28 -4.32
N THR A 263 22.97 -11.81 -3.81
CA THR A 263 23.81 -11.10 -2.83
C THR A 263 24.42 -9.83 -3.41
N SER A 264 24.17 -8.70 -2.75
CA SER A 264 24.74 -7.40 -3.05
C SER A 264 26.22 -7.34 -2.68
N ALA A 265 26.98 -6.52 -3.40
CA ALA A 265 28.36 -6.17 -3.04
C ALA A 265 28.43 -5.22 -1.83
N SER A 266 27.29 -4.67 -1.38
CA SER A 266 27.21 -3.79 -0.21
C SER A 266 27.61 -4.52 1.06
N THR A 267 28.46 -3.88 1.86
CA THR A 267 28.84 -4.34 3.21
C THR A 267 28.29 -3.42 4.29
N HIS A 268 27.42 -2.48 3.92
CA HIS A 268 26.89 -1.46 4.81
C HIS A 268 26.28 -2.09 6.07
N GLY A 269 26.72 -1.66 7.27
CA GLY A 269 26.23 -2.23 8.53
C GLY A 269 26.69 -3.67 8.84
N GLY A 270 27.64 -4.24 8.08
CA GLY A 270 28.33 -5.48 8.41
C GLY A 270 27.50 -6.76 8.27
N VAL A 271 26.46 -6.75 7.43
CA VAL A 271 25.59 -7.91 7.17
C VAL A 271 25.53 -8.21 5.68
N ALA A 272 25.14 -9.44 5.33
CA ALA A 272 24.86 -9.80 3.95
C ALA A 272 23.53 -9.18 3.51
N TRP A 273 23.55 -8.55 2.33
CA TRP A 273 22.38 -7.90 1.74
C TRP A 273 22.01 -8.59 0.43
N HIS A 274 20.72 -8.63 0.12
CA HIS A 274 20.17 -8.97 -1.19
C HIS A 274 19.92 -7.70 -1.97
N GLN A 275 20.30 -7.68 -3.24
CA GLN A 275 19.96 -6.58 -4.14
C GLN A 275 18.57 -6.81 -4.74
N MET A 276 17.68 -5.84 -4.57
CA MET A 276 16.30 -5.92 -5.02
C MET A 276 16.03 -4.85 -6.07
N ARG A 277 15.40 -5.23 -7.18
CA ARG A 277 15.06 -4.31 -8.27
C ARG A 277 13.60 -4.41 -8.68
N LEU A 278 12.93 -3.26 -8.75
CA LEU A 278 11.65 -3.12 -9.42
C LEU A 278 11.87 -2.37 -10.73
N SER A 279 11.47 -2.96 -11.86
CA SER A 279 11.55 -2.31 -13.19
C SER A 279 10.14 -1.94 -13.68
N PHE A 280 10.00 -0.85 -14.42
CA PHE A 280 8.70 -0.31 -14.85
C PHE A 280 8.22 -0.77 -16.22
#